data_AF-A0A3M2SZE7-F1
#
_entry.id   AF-A0A3M2SZE7-F1
#
_cell.length_a   1.000
_cell.length_b   1.000
_cell.length_c   1.000
_cell.angle_alpha   90.00
_cell.angle_beta   90.00
_cell.angle_gamma   90.00
#
_symmetry.space_group_name_H-M   'P 1'
#
loop_
_entity.id
_entity.type
_entity.pdbx_description
1 polymer ?
#
loop_
_entity_poly.entity_id
_entity_poly.type
_entity_poly.pdbx_seq_one_letter_code
_entity_poly.pdbx_strand_id
1 'polypeptide(L)'
;MYFGTMGYIVMDYIDGDNVGDRWKHLTSDQKGDIVNQTADAISQLQGIKLPSAGPLGGGPCRGRFFTDYRAGAFNDGAEMQAWFNHKLEICKHFSQAPKDTPPLEFTRFVLVRQDISPRNMILDDSGLSGSSTGLMREDTPRRWR
;
A
#
# COMPACT_ATOMS: atom_id res chain seq x y z
N MET A 1 17.56 24.95 15.31
CA MET A 1 18.55 24.26 14.46
C MET A 1 18.53 22.78 14.88
N TYR A 2 17.82 21.91 14.17
CA TYR A 2 17.76 20.48 14.50
C TYR A 2 18.85 19.76 13.72
N PHE A 3 19.90 19.32 14.40
CA PHE A 3 20.83 18.32 13.87
C PHE A 3 20.12 16.97 13.93
N GLY A 4 19.39 16.62 12.86
CA GLY A 4 18.81 15.29 12.73
C GLY A 4 19.92 14.29 12.45
N THR A 5 20.09 13.28 13.31
CA THR A 5 20.90 12.10 13.02
C THR A 5 20.35 11.41 11.79
N MET A 6 21.18 11.28 10.75
CA MET A 6 20.83 10.55 9.53
C MET A 6 21.05 9.06 9.77
N GLY A 7 19.97 8.29 9.78
CA GLY A 7 20.01 6.83 9.83
C GLY A 7 19.90 6.22 8.44
N TYR A 8 20.55 5.08 8.23
CA TYR A 8 20.40 4.26 7.03
C TYR A 8 19.72 2.94 7.41
N ILE A 9 18.84 2.46 6.54
CA ILE A 9 18.32 1.10 6.61
C ILE A 9 19.11 0.27 5.60
N VAL A 10 19.72 -0.81 6.07
CA VAL A 10 20.42 -1.78 5.23
C VAL A 10 19.54 -3.03 5.15
N MET A 11 19.27 -3.50 3.94
CA MET A 11 18.50 -4.70 3.67
C MET A 11 19.27 -5.58 2.70
N ASP A 12 18.95 -6.87 2.69
CA ASP A 12 19.50 -7.80 1.70
C ASP A 12 19.07 -7.40 0.29
N TYR A 13 19.99 -7.54 -0.66
CA TYR A 13 19.67 -7.38 -2.06
C TYR A 13 18.75 -8.52 -2.51
N ILE A 14 17.64 -8.16 -3.15
CA ILE A 14 16.71 -9.10 -3.75
C ILE A 14 17.02 -9.14 -5.23
N ASP A 15 17.50 -10.30 -5.68
CA ASP A 15 17.79 -10.53 -7.09
C ASP A 15 16.51 -10.75 -7.90
N GLY A 16 16.51 -10.28 -9.15
CA GLY A 16 15.38 -10.38 -10.06
C GLY A 16 15.08 -9.09 -10.84
N ASP A 17 14.05 -9.17 -11.68
CA ASP A 17 13.63 -8.08 -12.56
C ASP A 17 12.47 -7.28 -11.97
N ASN A 18 12.47 -5.96 -12.21
CA ASN A 18 11.31 -5.16 -11.87
C ASN A 18 10.08 -5.54 -12.73
N VAL A 19 8.93 -5.78 -12.09
CA VAL A 19 7.69 -6.12 -12.82
C VAL A 19 7.30 -4.97 -13.75
N GLY A 20 7.46 -3.71 -13.33
CA GLY A 20 7.13 -2.54 -14.14
C GLY A 20 7.86 -2.50 -15.48
N ASP A 21 9.15 -2.85 -15.48
CA ASP A 21 9.98 -2.87 -16.68
C ASP A 21 9.64 -4.08 -17.57
N ARG A 22 9.38 -5.24 -16.96
CA ARG A 22 9.09 -6.48 -17.71
C ARG A 22 7.64 -6.61 -18.17
N TRP A 23 6.68 -5.89 -17.58
CA TRP A 23 5.23 -6.11 -17.77
C TRP A 23 4.79 -6.25 -19.23
N LYS A 24 5.32 -5.41 -20.12
CA LYS A 24 4.96 -5.40 -21.55
C LYS A 24 5.42 -6.67 -22.28
N HIS A 25 6.45 -7.34 -21.77
CA HIS A 25 7.07 -8.52 -22.36
C HIS A 25 6.53 -9.84 -21.78
N LEU A 26 5.71 -9.77 -20.72
CA LEU A 26 5.09 -10.94 -20.10
C LEU A 26 3.89 -11.44 -20.90
N THR A 27 3.75 -12.76 -20.95
CA THR A 27 2.57 -13.44 -21.49
C THR A 27 1.33 -13.16 -20.64
N SER A 28 0.14 -13.46 -21.18
CA SER A 28 -1.11 -13.35 -20.43
C SER A 28 -1.12 -14.23 -19.18
N ASP A 29 -0.58 -15.44 -19.27
CA ASP A 29 -0.53 -16.39 -18.15
C ASP A 29 0.39 -15.89 -17.04
N GLN A 30 1.58 -15.41 -17.38
CA GLN A 30 2.51 -14.81 -16.41
C GLN A 30 1.91 -13.59 -15.70
N LYS A 31 1.16 -12.75 -16.43
CA LYS A 31 0.42 -11.63 -15.82
C LYS A 31 -0.65 -12.13 -14.86
N GLY A 32 -1.37 -13.19 -15.23
CA GLY A 32 -2.34 -13.85 -14.36
C GLY A 32 -1.71 -14.35 -13.07
N ASP A 33 -0.56 -15.01 -13.16
CA ASP A 33 0.17 -15.51 -11.98
C ASP A 33 0.63 -14.38 -11.05
N ILE A 34 1.15 -13.29 -11.61
CA ILE A 34 1.54 -12.11 -10.83
C ILE A 34 0.34 -11.50 -10.11
N VAL A 35 -0.82 -11.42 -10.78
CA VAL A 35 -2.05 -10.92 -10.17
C VAL A 35 -2.48 -11.82 -9.02
N ASN A 36 -2.44 -13.15 -9.21
CA ASN A 36 -2.80 -14.11 -8.16
C ASN A 36 -1.86 -14.02 -6.96
N GLN A 37 -0.55 -14.01 -7.18
CA GLN A 37 0.44 -13.87 -6.11
C GLN A 37 0.33 -12.52 -5.39
N THR A 38 0.03 -11.44 -6.11
CA THR A 38 -0.24 -10.13 -5.51
C THR A 38 -1.47 -10.19 -4.61
N ALA A 39 -2.55 -10.83 -5.06
CA ALA A 39 -3.77 -11.00 -4.27
C ALA A 39 -3.53 -11.84 -3.01
N ASP A 40 -2.71 -12.90 -3.11
CA ASP A 40 -2.32 -13.72 -1.97
C ASP A 40 -1.48 -12.91 -0.96
N ALA A 41 -0.52 -12.11 -1.43
CA ALA A 41 0.28 -11.23 -0.57
C ALA A 41 -0.58 -10.18 0.13
N ILE A 42 -1.55 -9.57 -0.58
CA ILE A 42 -2.54 -8.66 0.03
C ILE A 42 -3.34 -9.38 1.10
N SER A 43 -3.81 -10.59 0.83
CA SER A 43 -4.59 -11.38 1.78
C SER A 43 -3.79 -11.71 3.04
N GLN A 44 -2.50 -12.03 2.90
CA GLN A 44 -1.60 -12.26 4.02
C GLN A 44 -1.40 -10.99 4.87
N LEU A 45 -1.15 -9.83 4.25
CA LEU A 45 -1.05 -8.55 4.95
C LEU A 45 -2.35 -8.21 5.69
N GLN A 46 -3.49 -8.40 5.02
CA GLN A 46 -4.81 -8.12 5.59
C GLN A 46 -5.23 -9.12 6.68
N GLY A 47 -4.57 -10.28 6.76
CA GLY A 47 -4.71 -11.23 7.87
C GLY A 47 -4.19 -10.66 9.19
N ILE A 48 -3.27 -9.69 9.15
CA ILE A 48 -2.72 -9.04 10.33
C ILE A 48 -3.69 -7.95 10.79
N LYS A 49 -4.46 -8.25 11.83
CA LYS A 49 -5.37 -7.30 12.47
C LYS A 49 -4.59 -6.35 13.37
N LEU A 50 -4.90 -5.05 13.27
CA LEU A 50 -4.26 -4.00 14.07
C LEU A 50 -5.25 -3.43 15.08
N PRO A 51 -4.77 -3.02 16.28
CA PRO A 51 -5.64 -2.51 17.33
C PRO A 51 -6.12 -1.07 17.08
N SER A 52 -5.40 -0.31 16.23
CA SER A 52 -5.67 1.11 16.01
C SER A 52 -5.53 1.49 14.54
N ALA A 53 -6.20 2.57 14.17
CA ALA A 53 -6.08 3.18 12.85
C ALA A 53 -4.77 3.98 12.73
N GLY A 54 -4.27 4.13 11.51
CA GLY A 54 -3.12 4.98 11.19
C GLY A 54 -1.80 4.23 11.01
N PRO A 55 -0.66 4.95 10.92
CA PRO A 55 0.64 4.36 10.66
C PRO A 55 1.14 3.49 11.82
N LEU A 56 1.88 2.43 11.50
CA LEU A 56 2.62 1.68 12.52
C LEU A 56 3.64 2.60 13.20
N GLY A 57 3.66 2.59 14.53
CA GLY A 57 4.47 3.53 15.32
C GLY A 57 3.82 4.91 15.54
N GLY A 58 2.62 5.14 15.01
CA GLY A 58 1.84 6.36 15.20
C GLY A 58 2.25 7.52 14.29
N GLY A 59 1.75 8.71 14.64
CA GLY A 59 1.95 9.93 13.87
C GLY A 59 0.91 10.14 12.76
N PRO A 60 1.05 11.23 11.98
CA PRO A 60 0.07 11.60 10.97
C PRO A 60 0.11 10.65 9.78
N CYS A 61 -1.07 10.30 9.28
CA CYS A 61 -1.27 9.55 8.05
C CYS A 61 -0.74 10.34 6.84
N ARG A 62 0.00 9.65 5.98
CA ARG A 62 0.58 10.16 4.74
C ARG A 62 0.27 9.21 3.60
N GLY A 63 0.43 9.67 2.37
CA GLY A 63 0.22 8.88 1.16
C GLY A 63 -0.97 9.35 0.35
N ARG A 64 -1.21 8.70 -0.80
CA ARG A 64 -2.14 9.15 -1.85
C ARG A 64 -3.59 9.34 -1.40
N PHE A 65 -4.03 8.60 -0.38
CA PHE A 65 -5.39 8.69 0.17
C PHE A 65 -5.55 9.77 1.23
N PHE A 66 -4.45 10.43 1.61
CA PHE A 66 -4.41 11.55 2.53
C PHE A 66 -4.00 12.82 1.77
N THR A 67 -4.23 13.98 2.37
CA THR A 67 -3.85 15.26 1.75
C THR A 67 -2.33 15.46 1.82
N ASP A 68 -1.79 16.37 1.00
CA ASP A 68 -0.37 16.77 1.09
C ASP A 68 -0.01 17.36 2.46
N TYR A 69 -1.01 17.93 3.15
CA TYR A 69 -0.93 18.43 4.52
C TYR A 69 -1.04 17.34 5.59
N ARG A 70 -1.15 16.07 5.19
CA ARG A 70 -1.33 14.88 6.05
C ARG A 70 -2.70 14.88 6.73
N ALA A 71 -3.00 13.77 7.42
CA ALA A 71 -4.22 13.66 8.22
C ALA A 71 -3.93 13.00 9.57
N GLY A 72 -4.69 13.38 10.59
CA GLY A 72 -4.45 12.91 11.96
C GLY A 72 -3.18 13.52 12.58
N ALA A 73 -2.52 12.88 13.55
CA ALA A 73 -2.81 11.54 14.09
C ALA A 73 -4.25 11.43 14.61
N PHE A 74 -4.90 10.30 14.31
CA PHE A 74 -6.24 10.00 14.80
C PHE A 74 -6.12 9.27 16.14
N ASN A 75 -6.99 9.60 17.09
CA ASN A 75 -7.05 8.96 18.39
C ASN A 75 -7.59 7.52 18.29
N ASP A 76 -8.54 7.31 17.38
CA ASP A 76 -9.18 6.02 17.15
C ASP A 76 -9.72 5.87 15.72
N GLY A 77 -10.34 4.72 15.46
CA GLY A 77 -10.95 4.42 14.17
C GLY A 77 -12.16 5.30 13.81
N ALA A 78 -12.92 5.76 14.80
CA ALA A 78 -14.10 6.58 14.57
C ALA A 78 -13.73 7.97 14.08
N GLU A 79 -12.65 8.56 14.63
CA GLU A 79 -12.12 9.84 14.16
C GLU A 79 -11.60 9.74 12.71
N MET A 80 -10.91 8.65 12.37
CA MET A 80 -10.49 8.41 10.99
C MET A 80 -11.69 8.24 10.04
N GLN A 81 -12.71 7.49 10.44
CA GLN A 81 -13.95 7.31 9.66
C GLN A 81 -14.66 8.66 9.44
N ALA A 82 -14.80 9.46 10.50
CA ALA A 82 -15.40 10.79 10.42
C ALA A 82 -14.63 11.70 9.44
N TRP A 83 -13.30 11.64 9.47
CA TRP A 83 -12.47 12.40 8.52
C TRP A 83 -12.70 11.97 7.06
N PHE A 84 -12.74 10.67 6.79
CA PHE A 84 -13.03 10.16 5.44
C PHE A 84 -14.45 10.51 4.97
N ASN A 85 -15.45 10.38 5.84
CA ASN A 85 -16.82 10.75 5.52
C ASN A 85 -16.97 12.26 5.27
N HIS A 86 -16.25 13.09 6.02
CA HIS A 86 -16.20 14.52 5.73
C HIS A 86 -15.59 14.82 4.35
N LYS A 87 -14.54 14.10 3.93
CA LYS A 87 -14.01 14.22 2.56
C LYS A 87 -14.99 13.75 1.50
N LEU A 88 -15.74 12.67 1.76
CA LEU A 88 -16.79 12.21 0.86
C LEU A 88 -17.89 13.26 0.69
N GLU A 89 -18.32 13.93 1.77
CA GLU A 89 -19.31 15.02 1.70
C GLU A 89 -18.82 16.19 0.85
N ILE A 90 -17.55 16.57 0.96
CA ILE A 90 -16.94 17.56 0.07
C ILE A 90 -17.01 17.07 -1.39
N CYS A 91 -16.63 15.82 -1.67
CA CYS A 91 -16.70 15.28 -3.03
C CYS A 91 -18.13 15.29 -3.58
N LYS A 92 -19.15 14.94 -2.78
CA LYS A 92 -20.56 15.04 -3.18
C LYS A 92 -20.96 16.47 -3.50
N HIS A 93 -20.52 17.44 -2.69
CA HIS A 93 -20.83 18.86 -2.88
C HIS A 93 -20.26 19.39 -4.21
N PHE A 94 -19.04 18.98 -4.56
CA PHE A 94 -18.36 19.38 -5.81
C PHE A 94 -18.62 18.42 -6.99
N SER A 95 -19.64 17.57 -6.92
CA SER A 95 -20.00 16.59 -7.95
C SER A 95 -18.84 15.66 -8.38
N GLN A 96 -17.89 15.40 -7.47
CA GLN A 96 -16.81 14.42 -7.62
C GLN A 96 -17.21 13.01 -7.12
N ALA A 97 -18.40 12.87 -6.54
CA ALA A 97 -19.04 11.62 -6.19
C ALA A 97 -20.57 11.73 -6.36
N PRO A 98 -21.30 10.64 -6.67
CA PRO A 98 -22.76 10.63 -6.65
C PRO A 98 -23.32 11.08 -5.29
N LYS A 99 -24.38 11.90 -5.30
CA LYS A 99 -24.96 12.48 -4.07
C LYS A 99 -25.51 11.44 -3.10
N ASP A 100 -25.93 10.30 -3.62
CA ASP A 100 -26.49 9.14 -2.93
C ASP A 100 -25.42 8.14 -2.45
N THR A 101 -24.12 8.41 -2.68
CA THR A 101 -23.04 7.54 -2.18
C THR A 101 -23.14 7.39 -0.67
N PRO A 102 -23.23 6.16 -0.12
CA PRO A 102 -23.35 5.96 1.32
C PRO A 102 -22.06 6.36 2.06
N PRO A 103 -22.14 6.70 3.36
CA PRO A 103 -20.95 6.90 4.17
C PRO A 103 -20.12 5.61 4.26
N LEU A 104 -18.83 5.79 4.46
CA LEU A 104 -17.87 4.73 4.75
C LEU A 104 -18.04 4.28 6.19
N GLU A 105 -18.07 2.96 6.40
CA GLU A 105 -18.15 2.31 7.70
C GLU A 105 -16.93 1.40 7.88
N PHE A 106 -16.12 1.69 8.90
CA PHE A 106 -14.90 0.95 9.19
C PHE A 106 -15.18 -0.17 10.18
N THR A 107 -14.96 -1.40 9.76
CA THR A 107 -15.25 -2.60 10.58
C THR A 107 -14.01 -3.23 11.21
N ARG A 108 -12.83 -3.03 10.60
CA ARG A 108 -11.55 -3.57 11.07
C ARG A 108 -10.39 -2.77 10.53
N PHE A 109 -9.29 -2.77 11.28
CA PHE A 109 -8.00 -2.26 10.83
C PHE A 109 -7.06 -3.42 10.56
N VAL A 110 -6.38 -3.35 9.42
CA VAL A 110 -5.48 -4.38 8.93
C VAL A 110 -4.21 -3.74 8.38
N LEU A 111 -3.13 -4.50 8.31
CA LEU A 111 -1.91 -4.02 7.68
C LEU A 111 -2.15 -3.88 6.16
N VAL A 112 -1.76 -2.73 5.61
CA VAL A 112 -1.87 -2.45 4.18
C VAL A 112 -0.56 -1.91 3.63
N ARG A 113 -0.19 -2.35 2.43
CA ARG A 113 0.79 -1.66 1.60
C ARG A 113 0.06 -0.57 0.82
N GLN A 114 0.40 0.69 1.05
CA GLN A 114 -0.28 1.81 0.39
C GLN A 114 0.11 1.99 -1.09
N ASP A 115 1.20 1.36 -1.53
CA ASP A 115 1.72 1.49 -2.89
C ASP A 115 1.97 0.11 -3.53
N ILE A 116 0.87 -0.56 -3.84
CA ILE A 116 0.89 -1.81 -4.61
C ILE A 116 0.92 -1.42 -6.07
N SER A 117 2.11 -1.48 -6.66
CA SER A 117 2.33 -1.13 -8.06
C SER A 117 3.46 -1.98 -8.65
N PRO A 118 3.45 -2.26 -9.97
CA PRO A 118 4.47 -3.07 -10.62
C PRO A 118 5.92 -2.62 -10.35
N ARG A 119 6.13 -1.31 -10.18
CA ARG A 119 7.47 -0.76 -9.90
C ARG A 119 8.02 -1.16 -8.52
N ASN A 120 7.18 -1.59 -7.59
CA ASN A 120 7.57 -2.01 -6.24
C ASN A 120 7.56 -3.54 -6.09
N MET A 121 7.57 -4.27 -7.21
CA MET A 121 7.53 -5.72 -7.25
C MET A 121 8.73 -6.23 -8.06
N ILE A 122 9.33 -7.30 -7.57
CA ILE A 122 10.45 -7.99 -8.22
C ILE A 122 9.97 -9.38 -8.66
N LEU A 123 10.26 -9.75 -9.90
CA LEU A 123 10.12 -11.10 -10.43
C LEU A 123 11.44 -11.81 -10.24
N ASP A 124 11.39 -12.99 -9.63
CA ASP A 124 12.53 -13.88 -9.68
C ASP A 124 12.70 -14.48 -11.08
N ASP A 125 13.92 -14.91 -11.39
CA ASP A 125 14.27 -15.56 -12.67
C ASP A 125 13.60 -16.93 -12.84
N SER A 126 12.86 -17.44 -11.84
CA SER A 126 12.32 -18.79 -11.85
C SER A 126 11.06 -18.97 -12.68
N GLY A 127 10.49 -17.88 -13.20
CA GLY A 127 9.46 -17.87 -14.25
C GLY A 127 8.57 -19.12 -14.28
N LEU A 128 7.64 -19.24 -13.31
CA LEU A 128 6.75 -20.39 -13.05
C LEU A 128 7.42 -21.65 -12.48
N SER A 129 7.19 -21.94 -11.19
CA SER A 129 6.73 -23.28 -10.81
C SER A 129 5.86 -23.24 -9.55
N GLY A 130 4.76 -23.99 -9.57
CA GLY A 130 3.82 -24.17 -8.47
C GLY A 130 4.46 -24.81 -7.24
N SER A 131 5.22 -24.01 -6.50
CA SER A 131 5.59 -24.28 -5.11
C SER A 131 5.26 -23.04 -4.30
N SER A 132 4.63 -23.27 -3.16
CA SER A 132 4.11 -22.32 -2.19
C SER A 132 5.20 -21.50 -1.47
N THR A 133 6.25 -21.05 -2.18
CA THR A 133 7.42 -20.42 -1.54
C THR A 133 8.22 -19.47 -2.45
N GLY A 134 7.64 -18.95 -3.54
CA GLY A 134 8.20 -17.80 -4.28
C GLY A 134 7.90 -16.51 -3.53
N LEU A 135 8.79 -16.10 -2.63
CA LEU A 135 8.60 -14.91 -1.80
C LEU A 135 8.71 -13.66 -2.69
N MET A 136 7.60 -12.97 -2.99
CA MET A 136 7.67 -11.55 -3.38
C MET A 136 8.42 -10.81 -2.26
N ARG A 137 9.66 -10.40 -2.53
CA ARG A 137 10.45 -9.61 -1.59
C ARG A 137 10.43 -8.15 -1.99
N GLU A 138 10.40 -7.31 -0.97
CA GLU A 138 10.13 -5.88 -1.05
C GLU A 138 11.37 -5.07 -1.47
N ASP A 139 11.26 -4.32 -2.58
CA ASP A 139 12.16 -3.20 -2.84
C ASP A 139 11.60 -1.93 -2.15
N THR A 140 12.36 -1.34 -1.24
CA THR A 140 12.05 0.00 -0.68
C THR A 140 12.76 1.08 -1.49
N PRO A 141 12.23 2.31 -1.52
CA PRO A 141 12.46 3.22 -2.64
C PRO A 141 13.91 3.67 -2.75
N ARG A 142 14.54 3.32 -3.88
CA ARG A 142 15.76 3.99 -4.35
C ARG A 142 15.44 5.45 -4.66
N ARG A 143 15.97 6.35 -3.86
CA ARG A 143 16.04 7.78 -4.19
C ARG A 143 17.29 7.99 -5.04
N TRP A 144 17.15 7.98 -6.37
CA TRP A 144 18.17 8.50 -7.28
C TRP A 144 17.78 9.89 -7.75
N ARG A 145 18.68 10.84 -7.42
CA ARG A 145 18.68 12.30 -7.63
C ARG A 145 18.03 13.13 -6.53
#